data_AF-A0A5P9ES72-F1
#
_entry.id   AF-A0A5P9ES72-F1
#
_cell.length_a   1.000
_cell.length_b   1.000
_cell.length_c   1.000
_cell.angle_alpha   90.00
_cell.angle_beta   90.00
_cell.angle_gamma   90.00
#
_symmetry.space_group_name_H-M   'P 1'
#
loop_
_entity.id
_entity.type
_entity.pdbx_description
1 polymer ?
#
loop_
_entity_poly.entity_id
_entity_poly.type
_entity_poly.pdbx_seq_one_letter_code
_entity_poly.pdbx_strand_id
1 'polypeptide(L)' 'MPMTAHIQQLHHVNNLCAGLEWVASCPNQNARTALLQLIGEEVGETLQGVIFAVEAKAAGKSLPIEEAA' A
#
# COMPACT_ATOMS: atom_id res chain seq x y z
N MET A 1 6.91 12.83 16.81
CA MET A 1 5.45 12.78 16.58
C MET A 1 5.11 11.38 16.13
N PRO A 2 4.11 10.69 16.70
CA PRO A 2 3.74 9.35 16.25
C PRO A 2 3.28 9.42 14.79
N MET A 3 3.90 8.60 13.95
CA MET A 3 3.52 8.46 12.55
C MET A 3 2.14 7.82 12.51
N THR A 4 1.14 8.50 11.93
CA THR A 4 -0.21 7.96 11.86
C THR A 4 -0.23 6.74 10.94
N ALA A 5 -1.15 5.79 11.17
CA ALA A 5 -1.26 4.55 10.37
C ALA A 5 -1.36 4.84 8.85
N HIS A 6 -2.00 5.95 8.47
CA HIS A 6 -2.07 6.39 7.07
C HIS A 6 -0.72 6.83 6.50
N ILE A 7 0.13 7.49 7.29
CA ILE A 7 1.47 7.88 6.87
C ILE A 7 2.34 6.61 6.70
N GLN A 8 2.16 5.60 7.54
CA GLN A 8 2.83 4.30 7.38
C GLN A 8 2.42 3.59 6.08
N GLN A 9 1.12 3.57 5.76
CA GLN A 9 0.63 3.01 4.50
C GLN A 9 1.16 3.76 3.26
N LEU A 10 1.24 5.09 3.32
CA LEU A 10 1.83 5.89 2.24
C LEU A 10 3.33 5.60 2.07
N HIS A 11 4.07 5.50 3.18
CA HIS A 11 5.48 5.10 3.13
C HIS A 11 5.67 3.69 2.58
N HIS A 12 4.76 2.77 2.92
CA HIS A 12 4.76 1.41 2.40
C HIS A 12 4.59 1.39 0.87
N VAL A 13 3.57 2.08 0.35
CA VAL A 13 3.37 2.22 -1.12
C VAL A 13 4.57 2.88 -1.78
N ASN A 14 5.14 3.91 -1.17
CA ASN A 14 6.32 4.58 -1.72
C ASN A 14 7.53 3.64 -1.82
N ASN A 15 7.76 2.79 -0.81
CA ASN A 15 8.83 1.80 -0.83
C ASN A 15 8.59 0.70 -1.87
N LEU A 16 7.35 0.24 -2.02
CA LEU A 16 6.96 -0.72 -3.07
C LEU A 16 7.20 -0.15 -4.47
N CYS A 17 6.84 1.12 -4.70
CA CYS A 17 7.10 1.81 -5.95
C CYS A 17 8.60 1.97 -6.23
N ALA A 18 9.42 2.25 -5.22
CA ALA A 18 10.88 2.27 -5.37
C ALA A 18 11.45 0.88 -5.72
N GLY A 19 10.85 -0.20 -5.19
CA GLY A 19 11.21 -1.58 -5.53
C GLY A 19 10.98 -1.94 -7.01
N LEU A 20 10.08 -1.24 -7.72
CA LEU A 20 9.80 -1.50 -9.14
C LEU A 20 11.02 -1.24 -10.04
N GLU A 21 11.89 -0.28 -9.70
CA GLU A 21 13.13 -0.02 -10.45
C GLU A 21 14.10 -1.21 -10.37
N TRP A 22 14.16 -1.84 -9.19
CA TRP A 22 14.95 -3.05 -8.98
C TRP A 22 14.35 -4.24 -9.73
N VAL A 23 13.02 -4.39 -9.72
CA VAL A 23 12.32 -5.43 -10.47
C VAL A 23 12.52 -5.26 -11.98
N ALA A 24 12.48 -4.03 -12.50
CA ALA A 24 12.76 -3.75 -13.91
C ALA A 24 14.18 -4.19 -14.31
N SER A 25 15.13 -4.07 -13.39
CA SER A 25 16.53 -4.48 -13.55
C SER A 25 16.77 -5.99 -13.31
N CYS A 26 15.74 -6.76 -12.93
CA CYS A 26 15.88 -8.18 -12.65
C CYS A 26 16.15 -8.97 -13.94
N PRO A 27 17.28 -9.71 -14.04
CA PRO A 27 17.65 -10.45 -15.24
C PRO A 27 16.82 -11.72 -15.44
N ASN A 28 16.25 -12.27 -14.35
CA ASN A 28 15.40 -13.44 -14.41
C ASN A 28 13.96 -13.03 -14.73
N GLN A 29 13.49 -13.37 -15.93
CA GLN A 29 12.16 -13.00 -16.42
C GLN A 29 11.01 -13.58 -15.58
N ASN A 30 11.15 -14.80 -15.06
CA ASN A 30 10.12 -15.42 -14.21
C ASN A 30 10.05 -14.72 -12.85
N ALA A 31 11.21 -14.42 -12.25
CA ALA A 31 11.28 -13.67 -11.00
C ALA A 31 10.70 -12.26 -11.18
N ARG A 32 11.02 -11.58 -12.28
CA ARG A 32 10.48 -10.26 -12.61
C ARG A 32 8.95 -10.28 -12.68
N THR A 33 8.36 -11.25 -13.38
CA THR A 33 6.90 -11.37 -13.50
C THR A 33 6.24 -11.63 -12.15
N ALA A 34 6.79 -12.54 -11.34
CA ALA A 34 6.26 -12.84 -10.01
C ALA A 34 6.34 -11.63 -9.06
N LEU A 35 7.47 -10.90 -9.08
CA LEU A 35 7.66 -9.70 -8.28
C LEU A 35 6.72 -8.56 -8.71
N LEU A 36 6.49 -8.38 -10.01
CA LEU A 36 5.52 -7.41 -10.51
C LEU A 36 4.08 -7.72 -10.05
N GLN A 37 3.70 -9.00 -10.07
CA GLN A 37 2.38 -9.44 -9.60
C GLN A 37 2.21 -9.16 -8.10
N LEU A 38 3.18 -9.57 -7.27
CA LEU A 38 3.14 -9.36 -5.83
C LEU A 38 3.08 -7.88 -5.46
N ILE A 39 3.93 -7.04 -6.06
CA ILE A 39 3.90 -5.59 -5.82
C ILE A 39 2.58 -4.99 -6.28
N GLY A 40 2.04 -5.43 -7.42
CA GLY A 40 0.75 -4.96 -7.93
C GLY A 40 -0.42 -5.30 -7.00
N GLU A 41 -0.46 -6.52 -6.47
CA GLU A 41 -1.46 -6.95 -5.48
C GLU A 41 -1.38 -6.10 -4.21
N GLU A 42 -0.19 -5.91 -3.66
CA GLU A 42 0.00 -5.19 -2.40
C GLU A 42 -0.30 -3.69 -2.51
N VAL A 43 0.06 -3.07 -3.64
CA VAL A 43 -0.32 -1.67 -3.95
C VAL A 43 -1.84 -1.56 -4.12
N GLY A 44 -2.46 -2.54 -4.81
CA GLY A 44 -3.91 -2.59 -5.01
C GLY A 44 -4.68 -2.66 -3.69
N GLU A 45 -4.31 -3.58 -2.80
CA GLU A 45 -4.92 -3.72 -1.47
C GLU A 45 -4.74 -2.46 -0.63
N THR A 46 -3.55 -1.86 -0.64
CA THR A 46 -3.28 -0.65 0.13
C THR A 46 -4.11 0.53 -0.39
N LEU A 47 -4.22 0.72 -1.71
CA LEU A 47 -5.06 1.74 -2.32
C LEU A 47 -6.55 1.52 -2.02
N GLN A 48 -7.03 0.27 -2.08
CA GLN A 48 -8.41 -0.07 -1.75
C GLN A 48 -8.75 0.31 -0.29
N GLY A 49 -7.84 0.03 0.65
CA GLY A 49 -8.00 0.42 2.05
C GLY A 49 -8.04 1.94 2.26
N VAL A 50 -7.20 2.69 1.54
CA VAL A 50 -7.21 4.16 1.58
C VAL A 50 -8.49 4.73 0.98
N ILE A 51 -8.95 4.22 -0.18
CA ILE A 51 -10.20 4.65 -0.83
C ILE A 51 -11.38 4.41 0.12
N PHE A 52 -11.48 3.22 0.71
CA PHE A 52 -12.55 2.90 1.67
C PHE A 52 -12.55 3.85 2.87
N ALA A 53 -11.37 4.17 3.43
CA ALA A 53 -11.25 5.11 4.54
C ALA A 53 -11.68 6.54 4.15
N VAL A 54 -11.32 6.98 2.94
CA VAL A 54 -11.71 8.31 2.41
C VAL A 54 -13.21 8.37 2.14
N GLU A 55 -13.80 7.33 1.54
CA GLU A 55 -15.23 7.24 1.28
C GLU A 55 -16.04 7.18 2.58
N ALA A 56 -15.60 6.42 3.58
CA ALA A 56 -16.25 6.38 4.89
C ALA A 56 -16.23 7.76 5.58
N LYS A 57 -15.10 8.47 5.51
CA LYS A 57 -14.95 9.84 6.00
C LYS A 57 -15.87 10.82 5.26
N ALA A 58 -15.97 10.72 3.93
CA ALA A 58 -16.85 11.55 3.12
C ALA A 58 -18.34 11.28 3.37
N ALA A 59 -18.70 10.03 3.69
CA ALA A 59 -20.05 9.61 4.05
C ALA A 59 -20.43 9.96 5.51
N GLY A 60 -19.58 10.65 6.28
CA GLY A 60 -19.84 11.01 7.67
C GLY A 60 -19.84 9.82 8.64
N LYS A 61 -19.36 8.64 8.23
CA LYS A 61 -19.17 7.48 9.10
C LYS A 61 -17.80 7.58 9.76
N SER A 62 -17.75 7.85 11.07
CA SER A 62 -16.55 7.66 11.87
C SER A 62 -16.19 6.17 11.88
N LEU A 63 -15.14 5.77 11.17
CA LEU A 63 -14.58 4.44 11.31
C LEU A 63 -14.05 4.29 12.74
N PRO A 64 -14.34 3.18 13.44
CA PRO A 64 -13.72 2.92 14.73
C PRO A 64 -12.21 2.84 14.49
N ILE A 65 -11.48 3.78 15.08
CA ILE A 65 -10.04 3.67 15.24
C ILE A 65 -9.89 2.58 16.30
N GLU A 66 -9.70 1.33 15.88
CA GLU A 66 -9.21 0.30 16.79
C GLU A 66 -7.78 0.68 17.17
N GLU A 67 -7.67 1.38 18.30
CA GLU A 67 -6.46 1.43 19.11
C GLU A 67 -6.18 -0.01 19.56
N ALA A 68 -5.21 -0.67 18.91
CA ALA A 68 -4.67 -1.92 19.40
C ALA A 68 -3.95 -1.66 20.74
N ALA A 69 -4.51 -2.22 21.81
CA ALA A 69 -3.98 -2.22 23.17
C ALA A 69 -2.74 -3.10 23.35
#